data_AF-A0A2T5P7Q4-F1
#
_entry.id   AF-A0A2T5P7Q4-F1
#
_cell.length_a   1.000
_cell.length_b   1.000
_cell.length_c   1.000
_cell.angle_alpha   90.00
_cell.angle_beta   90.00
_cell.angle_gamma   90.00
#
_symmetry.space_group_name_H-M   'P 1'
#
loop_
_entity.id
_entity.type
_entity.pdbx_description
1 polymer ?
#
loop_
_entity_poly.entity_id
_entity_poly.type
_entity_poly.pdbx_seq_one_letter_code
_entity_poly.pdbx_strand_id
1 'polypeptide(L)'
;MNMRIAGVALALVCSLPLAGTAQAEDADRQLCQKYRERLQSFERDGVMAYDPRSGNLQRMSADQARIVIERTRERVQQLCR
;
A
#
# COMPACT_ATOMS: atom_id res chain seq x y z
N MET A 1 28.28 54.48 16.13
CA MET A 1 28.69 53.09 15.81
C MET A 1 27.59 52.16 16.31
N ASN A 2 26.86 51.55 15.38
CA ASN A 2 25.69 50.70 15.66
C ASN A 2 26.14 49.31 16.11
N MET A 3 25.93 48.98 17.38
CA MET A 3 26.18 47.65 17.92
C MET A 3 24.92 46.82 17.75
N ARG A 4 24.92 45.93 16.76
CA ARG A 4 23.79 45.10 16.37
C ARG A 4 23.94 43.67 16.90
N ILE A 5 22.89 43.23 17.60
CA ILE A 5 22.24 41.91 17.47
C ILE A 5 23.05 40.75 18.07
N ALA A 6 22.77 40.35 19.32
CA ALA A 6 21.75 39.35 19.68
C ALA A 6 21.93 38.00 18.96
N GLY A 7 22.88 37.19 19.44
CA GLY A 7 23.00 35.78 19.07
C GLY A 7 22.20 34.91 20.03
N VAL A 8 20.87 34.92 19.90
CA VAL A 8 20.01 33.94 20.59
C VAL A 8 20.21 32.60 19.90
N ALA A 9 20.96 31.71 20.53
CA ALA A 9 21.07 30.32 20.11
C ALA A 9 19.71 29.64 20.29
N LEU A 10 18.92 29.56 19.20
CA LEU A 10 17.72 28.73 19.16
C LEU A 10 18.16 27.27 19.16
N ALA A 11 18.20 26.67 20.35
CA ALA A 11 18.21 25.23 20.48
C ALA A 11 16.85 24.70 20.01
N LEU A 12 16.74 24.36 18.73
CA LEU A 12 15.66 23.51 18.23
C LEU A 12 15.84 22.13 18.87
N VAL A 13 15.13 21.92 19.98
CA VAL A 13 14.88 20.59 20.51
C VAL A 13 14.03 19.88 19.46
N CYS A 14 14.65 18.98 18.70
CA CYS A 14 13.96 18.02 17.85
C CYS A 14 13.11 17.10 18.74
N SER A 15 11.90 17.53 19.07
CA SER A 15 10.85 16.67 19.60
C SER A 15 10.57 15.60 18.54
N LEU A 16 10.99 14.37 18.83
CA LEU A 16 10.81 13.21 17.96
C LEU A 16 9.35 13.07 17.52
N PRO A 17 9.07 12.86 16.22
CA PRO A 17 7.75 12.45 15.79
C PRO A 17 7.62 10.94 16.05
N LEU A 18 7.23 10.56 17.26
CA LEU A 18 6.81 9.18 17.59
C LEU A 18 5.42 8.82 17.02
N ALA A 19 4.83 9.67 16.17
CA ALA A 19 3.52 9.47 15.57
C ALA A 19 3.53 8.73 14.21
N GLY A 20 4.69 8.28 13.73
CA GLY A 20 4.82 7.66 12.40
C GLY A 20 4.37 6.20 12.29
N THR A 21 4.28 5.46 13.40
CA THR A 21 4.04 4.00 13.35
C THR A 21 2.56 3.63 13.31
N ALA A 22 1.71 4.31 14.08
CA ALA A 22 0.28 4.01 14.14
C ALA A 22 -0.44 4.24 12.80
N GLN A 23 -0.03 5.27 12.05
CA GLN A 23 -0.60 5.55 10.72
C GLN A 23 -0.19 4.51 9.67
N ALA A 24 1.01 3.94 9.78
CA ALA A 24 1.48 2.89 8.90
C ALA A 24 0.76 1.56 9.18
N GLU A 25 0.54 1.22 10.45
CA GLU A 25 -0.18 0.02 10.84
C GLU A 25 -1.65 0.02 10.38
N ASP A 26 -2.36 1.15 10.51
CA ASP A 26 -3.74 1.27 10.02
C ASP A 26 -3.82 1.17 8.49
N ALA A 27 -2.88 1.77 7.77
CA ALA A 27 -2.80 1.69 6.31
C ALA A 27 -2.51 0.25 5.83
N ASP A 28 -1.57 -0.45 6.48
CA ASP A 28 -1.24 -1.83 6.17
C ASP A 28 -2.42 -2.77 6.47
N ARG A 29 -3.16 -2.52 7.55
CA ARG A 29 -4.38 -3.28 7.89
C ARG A 29 -5.48 -3.11 6.85
N GLN A 30 -5.72 -1.89 6.36
CA GLN A 30 -6.68 -1.63 5.28
C GLN A 30 -6.23 -2.28 3.97
N LEU A 31 -4.95 -2.20 3.63
CA LEU A 31 -4.38 -2.85 2.44
C LEU A 31 -4.53 -4.37 2.53
N CYS A 32 -4.22 -4.96 3.68
CA CYS A 32 -4.42 -6.38 3.95
C CYS A 32 -5.87 -6.82 3.66
N GLN A 33 -6.86 -6.10 4.21
CA GLN A 33 -8.28 -6.40 3.97
C GLN A 33 -8.63 -6.35 2.48
N LYS A 34 -8.20 -5.29 1.78
CA LYS A 34 -8.42 -5.14 0.34
C LYS A 34 -7.82 -6.27 -0.48
N TYR A 35 -6.61 -6.73 -0.15
CA TYR A 35 -5.99 -7.85 -0.84
C TYR A 35 -6.68 -9.19 -0.53
N ARG A 36 -7.21 -9.39 0.69
CA ARG A 36 -8.03 -10.57 1.03
C ARG A 36 -9.33 -10.60 0.24
N GLU A 37 -10.05 -9.49 0.16
CA GLU A 37 -11.28 -9.37 -0.63
C GLU A 37 -11.00 -9.64 -2.11
N ARG A 38 -9.89 -9.11 -2.62
CA ARG A 38 -9.48 -9.34 -4.01
C ARG A 38 -9.15 -10.80 -4.28
N LEU A 39 -8.46 -11.48 -3.36
CA LEU A 39 -8.15 -12.90 -3.46
C LEU A 39 -9.44 -13.74 -3.50
N GLN A 40 -10.40 -13.45 -2.62
CA GLN A 40 -11.70 -14.12 -2.62
C GLN A 40 -12.46 -13.90 -3.93
N SER A 41 -12.44 -12.68 -4.47
CA SER A 41 -13.05 -12.40 -5.77
C SER A 41 -12.37 -13.20 -6.90
N PHE A 42 -11.05 -13.34 -6.89
CA PHE A 42 -10.35 -14.15 -7.90
C PHE A 42 -10.70 -15.65 -7.80
N GLU A 43 -10.86 -16.18 -6.60
CA GLU A 43 -11.26 -17.57 -6.39
C GLU A 43 -12.69 -17.87 -6.85
N ARG A 44 -13.61 -16.91 -6.67
CA ARG A 44 -15.02 -17.05 -7.07
C ARG A 44 -15.26 -16.72 -8.54
N ASP A 45 -14.72 -15.60 -9.01
CA ASP A 45 -15.09 -14.96 -10.27
C ASP A 45 -14.00 -15.13 -11.35
N GLY A 46 -12.83 -15.67 -10.97
CA GLY A 46 -11.63 -15.67 -11.80
C GLY A 46 -10.98 -14.29 -11.87
N VAL A 47 -9.81 -14.22 -12.50
CA VAL A 47 -9.11 -12.94 -12.68
C VAL A 47 -9.60 -12.27 -13.96
N MET A 48 -10.14 -11.06 -13.85
CA MET A 48 -10.55 -10.24 -14.99
C MET A 48 -9.42 -9.29 -15.40
N ALA A 49 -9.14 -9.19 -16.68
CA ALA A 49 -8.16 -8.31 -17.30
C ALA A 49 -8.84 -7.39 -18.30
N TYR A 50 -8.44 -6.12 -18.32
CA TYR A 50 -8.84 -5.22 -19.40
C TYR A 50 -8.03 -5.54 -20.64
N ASP A 51 -8.71 -5.88 -21.74
CA ASP A 51 -8.07 -6.01 -23.05
C ASP A 51 -8.14 -4.65 -23.77
N PRO A 52 -7.02 -3.96 -23.97
CA PRO A 52 -6.99 -2.65 -24.64
C PRO A 52 -7.35 -2.74 -26.12
N ARG A 53 -7.27 -3.94 -26.75
CA ARG A 53 -7.64 -4.13 -28.15
C ARG A 53 -9.15 -4.19 -28.32
N SER A 54 -9.83 -4.91 -27.42
CA SER A 54 -11.29 -5.07 -27.47
C SER A 54 -12.03 -4.00 -26.66
N GLY A 55 -11.35 -3.25 -25.81
CA GLY A 55 -11.95 -2.27 -24.90
C GLY A 55 -12.81 -2.88 -23.79
N ASN A 56 -12.72 -4.20 -23.56
CA ASN A 56 -13.61 -4.94 -22.66
C ASN A 56 -12.81 -5.64 -21.55
N LEU A 57 -13.47 -5.89 -20.42
CA LEU A 57 -12.97 -6.81 -19.41
C LEU A 57 -13.18 -8.25 -19.89
N GLN A 58 -12.10 -9.02 -19.93
CA GLN A 58 -12.10 -10.42 -20.28
C GLN A 58 -11.52 -11.24 -19.13
N ARG A 59 -12.03 -12.46 -18.94
CA ARG A 59 -11.45 -13.39 -17.96
C ARG A 59 -10.10 -13.87 -18.47
N MET A 60 -9.07 -13.77 -17.63
CA MET A 60 -7.73 -14.30 -17.92
C MET A 60 -7.77 -15.81 -18.11
N SER A 61 -6.79 -16.33 -18.87
CA SER A 61 -6.56 -17.77 -18.92
C SER A 61 -6.18 -18.32 -17.54
N ALA A 62 -6.41 -19.62 -17.32
CA ALA A 62 -6.10 -20.27 -16.04
C ALA A 62 -4.63 -20.06 -15.61
N ASP A 63 -3.69 -20.15 -16.55
CA ASP A 63 -2.27 -19.94 -16.24
C ASP A 63 -1.95 -18.50 -15.82
N GLN A 64 -2.51 -17.52 -16.52
CA GLN A 64 -2.34 -16.10 -16.17
C GLN A 64 -3.01 -15.76 -14.84
N ALA A 65 -4.23 -16.26 -14.64
CA ALA A 65 -4.96 -16.09 -13.40
C ALA A 65 -4.20 -16.67 -12.20
N ARG A 66 -3.60 -17.86 -12.35
CA ARG A 66 -2.79 -18.50 -11.30
C ARG A 66 -1.62 -17.62 -10.86
N ILE A 67 -0.89 -17.01 -11.80
CA ILE A 67 0.23 -16.11 -11.49
C ILE A 67 -0.26 -14.90 -10.67
N VAL A 68 -1.39 -14.32 -11.05
CA VAL A 68 -1.96 -13.15 -10.34
C VAL A 68 -2.45 -13.54 -8.94
N ILE A 69 -3.11 -14.69 -8.82
CA ILE A 69 -3.60 -15.22 -7.53
C ILE A 69 -2.45 -15.48 -6.58
N GLU A 70 -1.38 -16.17 -7.01
CA GLU A 70 -0.23 -16.46 -6.15
C GLU A 70 0.47 -15.17 -5.70
N ARG A 71 0.70 -14.20 -6.60
CA ARG A 71 1.23 -12.89 -6.21
C ARG A 71 0.34 -12.15 -5.22
N THR A 72 -0.98 -12.26 -5.37
CA THR A 72 -1.93 -11.65 -4.44
C THR A 72 -1.85 -12.32 -3.08
N ARG A 73 -1.75 -13.65 -3.03
CA ARG A 73 -1.55 -14.42 -1.80
C ARG A 73 -0.25 -14.04 -1.10
N GLU A 74 0.85 -13.88 -1.83
CA GLU A 74 2.12 -13.37 -1.29
C GLU A 74 1.96 -11.98 -0.66
N ARG A 75 1.22 -11.06 -1.31
CA ARG A 75 0.95 -9.73 -0.74
C ARG A 75 0.12 -9.78 0.53
N VAL A 76 -0.89 -10.65 0.59
CA VAL A 76 -1.66 -10.90 1.82
C VAL A 76 -0.72 -11.37 2.93
N GLN A 77 0.18 -12.33 2.67
CA GLN A 77 1.14 -12.81 3.68
C GLN A 77 2.17 -11.75 4.12
N GLN A 78 2.43 -10.74 3.31
CA GLN A 78 3.32 -9.63 3.66
C GLN A 78 2.62 -8.57 4.50
N LEU A 79 1.37 -8.24 4.17
CA LEU A 79 0.62 -7.13 4.74
C LEU A 79 -0.24 -7.54 5.95
N CYS A 80 -0.67 -8.80 6.04
CA CYS A 80 -1.56 -9.31 7.08
C CYS A 80 -0.83 -10.04 8.22
N ARG A 81 0.44 -9.69 8.48
CA ARG A 81 1.27 -10.35 9.48
C ARG A 81 0.82 -10.06 10.90
#